data_AF-A0A455TJZ0-F1
#
_entry.id   AF-A0A455TJZ0-F1
#
_cell.length_a   1.000
_cell.length_b   1.000
_cell.length_c   1.000
_cell.angle_alpha   90.00
_cell.angle_beta   90.00
_cell.angle_gamma   90.00
#
_symmetry.space_group_name_H-M   'P 1'
#
loop_
_entity.id
_entity.type
_entity.pdbx_description
1 polymer ?
#
loop_
_entity_poly.entity_id
_entity_poly.type
_entity_poly.pdbx_seq_one_letter_code
_entity_poly.pdbx_strand_id
1 'polypeptide(L)'
;MISDANKAVNDLASIVPLLGGSSSRKDYEEALKLVEYLLEHDPDSPLVDMLTARIDAWEDNAVEFEEFNTRIEAGKNGVSLLRVLMQQHGLSQSDFENEIGKKSLVSRILSGERSLTLDHMRALANRFQIPVSMFVD
;
A
#
# COMPACT_ATOMS: atom_id res chain seq x y z
N MET A 1 16.83 14.15 -33.21
CA MET A 1 15.94 14.25 -32.02
C MET A 1 15.07 13.00 -31.84
N ILE A 2 14.06 12.70 -32.68
CA ILE A 2 13.17 11.53 -32.48
C ILE A 2 13.95 10.21 -32.49
N SER A 3 14.83 10.02 -33.48
CA SER A 3 15.67 8.82 -33.58
C SER A 3 16.58 8.65 -32.36
N ASP A 4 17.14 9.75 -31.85
CA ASP A 4 18.06 9.74 -30.71
C ASP A 4 17.32 9.41 -29.42
N ALA A 5 16.12 9.96 -29.24
CA ALA A 5 15.25 9.66 -28.11
C ALA A 5 14.82 8.17 -28.11
N ASN A 6 14.37 7.64 -29.24
CA ASN A 6 14.02 6.22 -29.35
C ASN A 6 15.23 5.31 -29.08
N LYS A 7 16.41 5.69 -29.54
CA LYS A 7 17.63 4.95 -29.25
C LYS A 7 17.94 4.96 -27.74
N ALA A 8 17.89 6.12 -27.09
CA ALA A 8 18.14 6.23 -25.66
C ALA A 8 17.15 5.37 -24.83
N VAL A 9 15.88 5.35 -25.21
CA VAL A 9 14.86 4.50 -24.56
C VAL A 9 15.16 3.02 -24.75
N ASN A 10 15.54 2.58 -25.95
CA ASN A 10 15.88 1.19 -26.22
C ASN A 10 17.17 0.74 -25.50
N ASP A 11 18.17 1.63 -25.45
CA ASP A 11 19.41 1.39 -24.71
C ASP A 11 19.10 1.26 -23.21
N LEU A 12 18.25 2.13 -22.66
CA LEU A 12 17.79 2.05 -21.28
C LEU A 12 16.99 0.78 -21.00
N ALA A 13 16.08 0.38 -21.88
CA ALA A 13 15.31 -0.86 -21.77
C ALA A 13 16.19 -2.12 -21.85
N SER A 14 17.35 -2.04 -22.51
CA SER A 14 18.31 -3.13 -22.54
C SER A 14 19.11 -3.25 -21.23
N ILE A 15 19.35 -2.14 -20.54
CA ILE A 15 20.04 -2.09 -19.24
C ILE A 15 19.08 -2.44 -18.10
N VAL A 16 17.83 -1.99 -18.19
CA VAL A 16 16.77 -2.22 -17.22
C VAL A 16 15.58 -2.89 -17.94
N PRO A 17 15.59 -4.22 -18.08
CA PRO A 17 14.60 -4.96 -18.86
C PRO A 17 13.15 -4.74 -18.41
N LEU A 18 12.92 -4.43 -17.14
CA LEU A 18 11.57 -4.13 -16.63
C LEU A 18 10.95 -2.91 -17.33
N LEU A 19 11.75 -1.89 -17.67
CA LEU A 19 11.26 -0.72 -18.43
C LEU A 19 10.84 -1.08 -19.86
N GLY A 20 11.49 -2.10 -20.43
CA GLY A 20 11.19 -2.71 -21.73
C GLY A 20 10.03 -3.70 -21.73
N GLY A 21 9.37 -3.92 -20.59
CA GLY A 21 8.24 -4.85 -20.47
C GLY A 21 8.64 -6.29 -20.19
N SER A 22 9.84 -6.54 -19.66
CA SER A 22 10.18 -7.87 -19.17
C SER A 22 9.20 -8.32 -18.10
N SER A 23 8.87 -9.61 -18.13
CA SER A 23 7.99 -10.25 -17.15
C SER A 23 8.74 -11.25 -16.26
N SER A 24 10.00 -10.99 -15.96
CA SER A 24 10.86 -11.86 -15.15
C SER A 24 10.94 -11.36 -13.71
N ARG A 25 10.79 -12.28 -12.76
CA ARG A 25 10.98 -11.99 -11.32
C ARG A 25 12.37 -11.41 -11.03
N LYS A 26 13.40 -11.86 -11.75
CA LYS A 26 14.76 -11.35 -11.59
C LYS A 26 14.85 -9.86 -11.95
N ASP A 27 14.21 -9.47 -13.05
CA ASP A 27 14.29 -8.10 -13.56
C ASP A 27 13.48 -7.15 -12.68
N TYR A 28 12.38 -7.65 -12.10
CA TYR A 28 11.65 -7.00 -11.03
C TYR A 28 12.52 -6.74 -9.78
N GLU A 29 13.23 -7.76 -9.29
CA GLU A 29 14.12 -7.62 -8.13
C GLU A 29 15.32 -6.70 -8.37
N GLU A 30 15.86 -6.67 -9.59
CA GLU A 30 16.90 -5.73 -9.98
C GLU A 30 16.36 -4.29 -10.07
N ALA A 31 15.13 -4.09 -10.56
CA ALA A 31 14.47 -2.80 -10.57
C ALA A 31 14.20 -2.27 -9.14
N LEU A 32 13.81 -3.14 -8.21
CA LEU A 32 13.65 -2.77 -6.79
C LEU A 32 14.96 -2.26 -6.17
N LYS A 33 16.08 -2.94 -6.42
CA LYS A 33 17.39 -2.49 -5.93
C LYS A 33 17.80 -1.15 -6.53
N LEU A 34 17.46 -0.94 -7.80
CA LEU A 34 17.77 0.31 -8.48
C LEU A 34 16.93 1.47 -7.94
N VAL A 35 15.63 1.27 -7.71
CA VAL A 35 14.78 2.33 -7.15
C VAL A 35 15.18 2.65 -5.70
N GLU A 36 15.52 1.65 -4.89
CA GLU A 36 16.06 1.83 -3.54
C GLU A 36 17.33 2.69 -3.55
N TYR A 37 18.28 2.37 -4.43
CA TYR A 37 19.50 3.15 -4.59
C TYR A 37 19.20 4.61 -5.01
N LEU A 38 18.29 4.81 -5.96
CA LEU A 38 17.92 6.16 -6.42
C LEU A 38 17.25 6.98 -5.32
N LEU A 39 16.35 6.38 -4.52
CA LEU A 39 15.71 7.10 -3.41
C LEU A 39 16.72 7.59 -2.37
N GLU A 40 17.83 6.88 -2.17
CA GLU A 40 18.90 7.29 -1.25
C GLU A 40 19.86 8.34 -1.83
N HIS A 41 20.14 8.30 -3.14
CA HIS A 41 21.25 9.05 -3.75
C HIS A 41 20.81 10.13 -4.74
N ASP A 42 19.69 9.93 -5.44
CA ASP A 42 19.15 10.83 -6.47
C ASP A 42 17.61 10.68 -6.59
N PRO A 43 16.85 11.08 -5.54
CA PRO A 43 15.41 10.83 -5.48
C PRO A 43 14.60 11.61 -6.51
N ASP A 44 15.14 12.71 -7.05
CA ASP A 44 14.50 13.55 -8.08
C ASP A 44 14.77 13.05 -9.50
N SER A 45 15.46 11.90 -9.65
CA SER A 45 15.75 11.31 -10.95
C SER A 45 14.45 10.91 -11.66
N PRO A 46 14.26 11.29 -12.96
CA PRO A 46 13.10 10.84 -13.74
C PRO A 46 12.97 9.32 -13.84
N LEU A 47 14.08 8.61 -13.60
CA LEU A 47 14.10 7.15 -13.59
C LEU A 47 13.31 6.56 -12.41
N VAL A 48 13.18 7.29 -11.29
CA VAL A 48 12.35 6.88 -10.15
C VAL A 48 10.90 6.71 -10.61
N ASP A 49 10.31 7.74 -11.21
CA ASP A 49 8.92 7.70 -11.70
C ASP A 49 8.70 6.58 -12.74
N MET A 50 9.69 6.36 -13.60
CA MET A 50 9.61 5.30 -14.62
C MET A 50 9.65 3.89 -14.01
N LEU A 51 10.51 3.70 -13.01
CA LEU A 51 10.67 2.41 -12.32
C LEU A 51 9.47 2.11 -11.45
N THR A 52 9.02 3.06 -10.63
CA THR A 52 7.86 2.88 -9.74
C THR A 52 6.62 2.54 -10.54
N ALA A 53 6.34 3.24 -11.64
CA ALA A 53 5.20 2.92 -12.51
C ALA A 53 5.25 1.50 -13.11
N ARG A 54 6.45 0.94 -13.36
CA ARG A 54 6.61 -0.43 -13.86
C ARG A 54 6.56 -1.47 -12.74
N ILE A 55 7.08 -1.14 -11.57
CA ILE A 55 7.00 -1.96 -10.35
C ILE A 55 5.53 -2.09 -9.93
N ASP A 56 4.79 -0.99 -9.85
CA ASP A 56 3.35 -0.99 -9.53
C ASP A 56 2.58 -1.91 -10.50
N ALA A 57 2.79 -1.72 -11.82
CA ALA A 57 2.15 -2.54 -12.83
C ALA A 57 2.52 -4.04 -12.72
N TRP A 58 3.73 -4.36 -12.27
CA TRP A 58 4.14 -5.74 -12.00
C TRP A 58 3.41 -6.28 -10.77
N GLU A 59 3.46 -5.57 -9.64
CA GLU A 59 2.85 -5.99 -8.37
C GLU A 59 1.32 -6.14 -8.49
N ASP A 60 0.66 -5.31 -9.30
CA ASP A 60 -0.78 -5.40 -9.58
C ASP A 60 -1.17 -6.68 -10.33
N ASN A 61 -0.29 -7.22 -11.19
CA ASN A 61 -0.63 -8.28 -12.14
C ASN A 61 0.11 -9.61 -11.93
N ALA A 62 1.18 -9.62 -11.14
CA ALA A 62 1.98 -10.82 -10.93
C ALA A 62 1.23 -11.82 -10.02
N VAL A 63 1.21 -13.10 -10.44
CA VAL A 63 0.51 -14.18 -9.73
C VAL A 63 0.97 -14.33 -8.28
N GLU A 64 2.24 -14.01 -7.99
CA GLU A 64 2.80 -14.06 -6.63
C GLU A 64 2.17 -13.04 -5.66
N PHE A 65 1.57 -11.97 -6.18
CA PHE A 65 0.87 -10.95 -5.40
C PHE A 65 -0.65 -11.11 -5.41
N GLU A 66 -1.22 -12.00 -6.24
CA GLU A 66 -2.68 -12.14 -6.41
C GLU A 66 -3.42 -12.35 -5.07
N GLU A 67 -2.92 -13.23 -4.21
CA GLU A 67 -3.53 -13.47 -2.89
C GLU A 67 -3.42 -12.23 -1.98
N PHE A 68 -2.31 -11.51 -2.06
CA PHE A 68 -2.11 -10.28 -1.29
C PHE A 68 -3.04 -9.17 -1.80
N ASN A 69 -3.09 -8.94 -3.11
CA ASN A 69 -3.93 -7.93 -3.74
C ASN A 69 -5.42 -8.20 -3.46
N THR A 70 -5.86 -9.46 -3.56
CA THR A 70 -7.23 -9.87 -3.19
C THR A 70 -7.56 -9.50 -1.74
N ARG A 71 -6.60 -9.66 -0.80
CA ARG A 71 -6.80 -9.28 0.61
C ARG A 71 -6.83 -7.77 0.81
N ILE A 72 -6.05 -7.01 0.04
CA ILE A 72 -6.08 -5.54 0.07
C ILE A 72 -7.43 -5.04 -0.45
N GLU A 73 -7.89 -5.53 -1.60
CA GLU A 73 -9.20 -5.16 -2.19
C GLU A 73 -10.40 -5.55 -1.32
N ALA A 74 -10.33 -6.71 -0.65
CA ALA A 74 -11.36 -7.14 0.29
C ALA A 74 -11.28 -6.43 1.66
N GLY A 75 -10.15 -5.80 1.95
CA GLY A 75 -9.88 -5.10 3.19
C GLY A 75 -10.73 -3.83 3.30
N LYS A 76 -11.21 -3.54 4.52
CA LYS A 76 -11.79 -2.23 4.84
C LYS A 76 -10.72 -1.38 5.51
N ASN A 77 -10.38 -0.23 4.92
CA ASN A 77 -9.41 0.74 5.40
C ASN A 77 -9.63 1.05 6.88
N GLY A 78 -10.88 1.28 7.30
CA GLY A 78 -11.20 1.57 8.70
C GLY A 78 -10.87 0.43 9.68
N VAL A 79 -11.05 -0.83 9.27
CA VAL A 79 -10.73 -1.99 10.12
C VAL A 79 -9.22 -2.24 10.17
N SER A 80 -8.53 -2.10 9.04
CA SER A 80 -7.07 -2.20 8.95
C SER A 80 -6.40 -1.13 9.82
N LEU A 81 -6.86 0.12 9.73
CA LEU A 81 -6.38 1.22 10.57
C LEU A 81 -6.61 0.95 12.07
N LEU A 82 -7.80 0.47 12.45
CA LEU A 82 -8.08 0.10 13.83
C LEU A 82 -7.09 -0.97 14.35
N ARG A 83 -6.78 -1.99 13.54
CA ARG A 83 -5.79 -3.03 13.91
C ARG A 83 -4.40 -2.45 14.12
N VAL A 84 -3.97 -1.53 13.27
CA VAL A 84 -2.67 -0.84 13.41
C VAL A 84 -2.64 -0.01 14.70
N LEU A 85 -3.69 0.77 14.97
CA LEU A 85 -3.79 1.56 16.20
C LEU A 85 -3.80 0.67 17.45
N MET A 86 -4.50 -0.46 17.42
CA MET A 86 -4.47 -1.45 18.50
C MET A 86 -3.05 -1.96 18.76
N GLN A 87 -2.34 -2.35 17.70
CA GLN A 87 -0.98 -2.87 17.80
C GLN A 87 0.02 -1.81 18.30
N GLN A 88 -0.01 -0.61 17.73
CA GLN A 88 0.93 0.47 18.07
C GLN A 88 0.75 0.96 19.51
N HIS A 89 -0.48 0.99 20.01
CA HIS A 89 -0.79 1.45 21.37
C HIS A 89 -0.91 0.31 22.40
N GLY A 90 -0.69 -0.95 22.00
CA GLY A 90 -0.83 -2.10 22.89
C GLY A 90 -2.25 -2.31 23.43
N LEU A 91 -3.28 -1.91 22.67
CA LEU A 91 -4.68 -1.95 23.09
C LEU A 91 -5.34 -3.28 22.73
N SER A 92 -6.15 -3.77 23.66
CA SER A 92 -7.02 -4.92 23.48
C SER A 92 -8.41 -4.50 22.96
N GLN A 93 -9.21 -5.48 22.55
CA GLN A 93 -10.60 -5.23 22.13
C GLN A 93 -11.49 -4.65 23.24
N SER A 94 -11.08 -4.75 24.50
CA SER A 94 -11.83 -4.20 25.63
C SER A 94 -11.63 -2.69 25.79
N ASP A 95 -10.60 -2.12 25.15
CA ASP A 95 -10.18 -0.74 25.39
C ASP A 95 -10.92 0.29 24.51
N PHE A 96 -11.96 -0.13 23.78
CA PHE A 96 -12.74 0.70 22.85
C PHE A 96 -14.20 0.89 23.27
N GLU A 97 -14.49 0.76 24.57
CA GLU A 97 -15.86 0.86 25.07
C GLU A 97 -16.46 2.25 24.86
N ASN A 98 -15.65 3.30 24.86
CA ASN A 98 -16.11 4.67 24.66
C ASN A 98 -16.34 5.04 23.19
N GLU A 99 -15.58 4.44 22.27
CA GLU A 99 -15.60 4.79 20.85
C GLU A 99 -16.48 3.87 20.02
N ILE A 100 -16.50 2.59 20.37
CA ILE A 100 -17.21 1.54 19.64
C ILE A 100 -18.27 0.89 20.53
N GLY A 101 -17.91 0.58 21.77
CA GLY A 101 -18.74 -0.15 22.72
C GLY A 101 -18.12 -1.47 23.16
N LYS A 102 -18.96 -2.38 23.64
CA LYS A 102 -18.51 -3.63 24.29
C LYS A 102 -17.54 -4.43 23.41
N LYS A 103 -16.62 -5.17 24.05
CA LYS A 103 -15.67 -6.10 23.43
C LYS A 103 -16.29 -6.98 22.32
N SER A 104 -17.51 -7.46 22.51
CA SER A 104 -18.21 -8.29 21.52
C SER A 104 -18.55 -7.55 20.22
N LEU A 105 -18.82 -6.24 20.27
CA LEU A 105 -19.02 -5.43 19.08
C LEU A 105 -17.69 -5.16 18.38
N VAL A 106 -16.64 -4.83 19.13
CA VAL A 106 -15.28 -4.64 18.60
C VAL A 106 -14.80 -5.90 17.87
N SER A 107 -14.99 -7.08 18.47
CA SER A 107 -14.66 -8.37 17.85
C SER A 107 -15.36 -8.57 16.51
N ARG A 108 -16.67 -8.29 16.44
CA ARG A 108 -17.46 -8.42 15.20
C ARG A 108 -17.07 -7.39 14.13
N ILE A 109 -16.59 -6.22 14.54
CA ILE A 109 -16.06 -5.23 13.59
C ILE A 109 -14.73 -5.71 13.03
N LEU A 110 -13.85 -6.23 13.88
CA LEU A 110 -12.56 -6.77 13.45
C LEU A 110 -12.72 -8.01 12.55
N SER A 111 -13.74 -8.86 12.78
CA SER A 111 -14.04 -10.00 11.90
C SER A 111 -14.76 -9.62 10.60
N GLY A 112 -15.18 -8.36 10.44
CA GLY A 112 -15.91 -7.89 9.27
C GLY A 112 -17.42 -8.19 9.29
N GLU A 113 -17.94 -8.87 10.31
CA GLU A 113 -19.38 -9.11 10.49
C GLU A 113 -20.19 -7.81 10.70
N ARG A 114 -19.54 -6.76 11.21
CA ARG A 114 -20.08 -5.42 11.36
C ARG A 114 -19.12 -4.39 10.79
N SER A 115 -19.65 -3.32 10.21
CA SER A 115 -18.85 -2.17 9.77
C SER A 115 -18.70 -1.15 10.90
N LEU A 116 -17.62 -0.36 10.88
CA LEU A 116 -17.54 0.89 11.63
C LEU A 116 -18.63 1.84 11.12
N THR A 117 -19.34 2.49 12.05
CA THR A 117 -20.26 3.58 11.71
C THR A 117 -19.49 4.89 11.68
N LEU A 118 -20.05 5.93 11.05
CA LEU A 118 -19.43 7.26 11.03
C LEU A 118 -19.19 7.81 12.45
N ASP A 119 -20.06 7.49 13.40
CA ASP A 119 -19.89 7.92 14.79
C ASP A 119 -18.74 7.17 15.48
N HIS A 120 -18.58 5.86 15.23
CA HIS A 120 -17.39 5.13 15.69
C HIS A 120 -16.12 5.73 15.10
N MET A 121 -16.11 6.02 13.80
CA MET A 121 -14.95 6.62 13.12
C MET A 121 -14.59 7.99 13.70
N ARG A 122 -15.59 8.84 13.98
CA ARG A 122 -15.40 10.14 14.64
C ARG A 122 -14.83 9.98 16.04
N ALA A 123 -15.35 9.05 16.83
CA ALA A 123 -14.86 8.82 18.18
C ALA A 123 -13.41 8.31 18.19
N LEU A 124 -13.08 7.37 17.30
CA LEU A 124 -11.72 6.86 17.12
C LEU A 124 -10.77 7.96 16.64
N ALA A 125 -11.16 8.72 15.61
CA ALA A 125 -10.40 9.85 15.09
C ALA A 125 -10.10 10.89 16.19
N ASN A 126 -11.10 11.21 17.02
CA ASN A 126 -10.92 12.10 18.17
C ASN A 126 -9.97 11.52 19.22
N ARG A 127 -10.05 10.22 19.52
CA ARG A 127 -9.14 9.58 20.50
C ARG A 127 -7.69 9.62 20.02
N PHE A 128 -7.44 9.24 18.77
CA PHE A 128 -6.09 9.10 18.23
C PHE A 128 -5.56 10.36 17.56
N GLN A 129 -6.36 11.44 17.52
CA GLN A 129 -6.00 12.73 16.92
C GLN A 129 -5.59 12.58 15.44
N ILE A 130 -6.36 11.80 14.68
CA ILE A 130 -6.16 11.58 13.24
C ILE A 130 -7.40 11.98 12.45
N PRO A 131 -7.28 12.34 11.15
CA PRO A 131 -8.42 12.69 10.32
C PRO A 131 -9.42 11.53 10.20
N VAL A 132 -10.73 11.82 10.30
CA VAL A 132 -11.81 10.83 10.08
C VAL A 132 -11.72 10.17 8.72
N SER A 133 -11.27 10.89 7.69
CA SER A 133 -11.10 10.38 6.33
C SER A 133 -10.20 9.14 6.25
N MET A 134 -9.30 8.95 7.20
CA MET A 134 -8.43 7.76 7.27
C MET A 134 -9.20 6.46 7.56
N PHE A 135 -10.40 6.53 8.13
CA PHE A 135 -11.24 5.36 8.42
C PHE A 135 -12.26 5.04 7.32
N VAL A 136 -12.38 5.92 6.32
CA VAL A 136 -13.34 5.77 5.23
C VAL A 136 -12.70 4.91 4.14
N ASP A 137 -13.48 3.95 3.63
CA ASP A 137 -13.11 3.14 2.47
C ASP A 137 -13.20 4.00 1.18
#